data_AF-A0AAV1HC31-F1
#
_entry.id   AF-A0AAV1HC31-F1
#
_cell.length_a   1.000
_cell.length_b   1.000
_cell.length_c   1.000
_cell.angle_alpha   90.00
_cell.angle_beta   90.00
_cell.angle_gamma   90.00
#
_symmetry.space_group_name_H-M   'P 1'
#
loop_
_entity.id
_entity.type
_entity.pdbx_description
1 polymer ?
#
loop_
_entity_poly.entity_id
_entity_poly.type
_entity_poly.pdbx_seq_one_letter_code
_entity_poly.pdbx_strand_id
1 'polypeptide(L)'
;MTRGVLSVLLILGAILSVFATGKQYIPKTGKRIPETLSRGWGDQLIWAQTYEEALYWSRSRNKPLMVVFHLADCPHSQAFKKIFANSYDIQKTLDEDFIVLNLMYETTDSNLRPDGQYVPRILFVDPSMTVRADIVSRYSNRKHAYEPQDEKLLRENMEKAKKLLKQEL
;
A
#
# COMPACT_ATOMS: atom_id res chain seq x y z
N MET A 1 11.72 -30.64 -53.57
CA MET A 1 11.12 -29.38 -53.08
C MET A 1 10.54 -29.62 -51.69
N THR A 2 11.30 -29.37 -50.63
CA THR A 2 10.81 -29.46 -49.25
C THR A 2 11.32 -28.25 -48.47
N ARG A 3 10.69 -27.10 -48.71
CA ARG A 3 10.81 -25.89 -47.89
C ARG A 3 9.43 -25.59 -47.34
N GLY A 4 9.14 -26.04 -46.12
CA GLY A 4 7.82 -25.84 -45.53
C GLY A 4 7.68 -26.14 -44.05
N VAL A 5 8.77 -26.42 -43.32
CA VAL A 5 8.68 -26.77 -41.89
C VAL A 5 9.34 -25.71 -40.99
N LEU A 6 10.08 -24.75 -41.55
CA LEU A 6 10.81 -23.77 -40.74
C LEU A 6 9.97 -22.58 -40.23
N SER A 7 8.73 -22.40 -40.70
CA SER A 7 7.94 -21.19 -40.38
C SER A 7 6.94 -21.37 -39.24
N VAL A 8 6.59 -22.60 -38.87
CA VAL A 8 5.62 -22.85 -37.78
C VAL A 8 6.31 -22.81 -36.41
N LEU A 9 7.61 -23.13 -36.35
CA LEU A 9 8.40 -23.04 -35.11
C LEU A 9 8.68 -21.60 -34.66
N LEU A 10 8.61 -20.61 -35.56
CA LEU A 10 8.79 -19.20 -35.20
C LEU A 10 7.52 -18.55 -34.63
N ILE A 11 6.33 -19.12 -34.85
CA ILE A 11 5.09 -18.60 -34.27
C ILE A 11 4.81 -19.23 -32.90
N LEU A 12 5.29 -20.45 -32.62
CA LEU A 12 5.20 -21.04 -31.28
C LEU A 12 6.17 -20.39 -30.26
N GLY A 13 7.22 -19.72 -30.73
CA GLY A 13 8.18 -19.01 -29.88
C GLY A 13 7.70 -17.65 -29.36
N ALA A 14 6.55 -17.14 -29.82
CA ALA A 14 6.08 -15.79 -29.52
C ALA A 14 5.00 -15.71 -28.43
N ILE A 15 4.68 -16.79 -27.71
CA ILE A 15 3.59 -16.83 -26.71
C ILE A 15 4.10 -16.81 -25.25
N LEU A 16 5.41 -16.83 -24.97
CA LEU A 16 5.91 -17.03 -23.59
C LEU A 16 6.79 -15.92 -22.99
N SER A 17 6.87 -14.73 -23.58
CA SER A 17 7.81 -13.69 -23.13
C SER A 17 7.21 -12.49 -22.36
N VAL A 18 6.04 -12.63 -21.72
CA VAL A 18 5.55 -11.61 -20.77
C VAL A 18 4.98 -12.24 -19.49
N PHE A 19 5.73 -13.15 -18.88
CA PHE A 19 5.65 -13.26 -17.41
C PHE A 19 6.76 -12.39 -16.86
N ALA A 20 6.42 -11.12 -16.61
CA ALA A 20 7.24 -10.28 -15.76
C ALA A 20 7.44 -11.03 -14.44
N THR A 21 8.66 -11.49 -14.20
CA THR A 21 9.11 -12.24 -13.03
C THR A 21 9.19 -11.32 -11.82
N GLY A 22 8.08 -10.67 -11.47
CA GLY A 22 7.87 -10.07 -10.16
C GLY A 22 7.21 -11.11 -9.27
N LYS A 23 7.82 -11.47 -8.14
CA LYS A 23 7.16 -12.30 -7.13
C LYS A 23 5.97 -11.54 -6.57
N GLN A 24 4.76 -11.80 -7.07
CA GLN A 24 3.54 -11.28 -6.45
C GLN A 24 3.37 -11.91 -5.07
N TYR A 25 3.01 -11.10 -4.08
CA TYR A 25 2.77 -11.58 -2.72
C TYR A 25 1.47 -12.40 -2.66
N ILE A 26 1.53 -13.56 -2.01
CA ILE A 26 0.37 -14.44 -1.77
C ILE A 26 0.03 -14.33 -0.27
N PRO A 27 -1.20 -13.88 0.09
CA PRO A 27 -1.61 -13.74 1.49
C PRO A 27 -1.61 -15.05 2.26
N LYS A 28 -1.41 -14.95 3.57
CA LYS A 28 -1.45 -16.13 4.47
C LYS A 28 -2.86 -16.67 4.68
N THR A 29 -3.88 -15.82 4.54
CA THR A 29 -5.28 -16.21 4.78
C THR A 29 -6.03 -16.32 3.46
N GLY A 30 -6.67 -17.47 3.20
CA GLY A 30 -7.39 -17.74 1.94
C GLY A 30 -8.69 -16.96 1.75
N LYS A 31 -8.97 -15.97 2.61
CA LYS A 31 -10.24 -15.23 2.62
C LYS A 31 -10.09 -13.97 1.76
N ARG A 32 -10.46 -14.07 0.48
CA ARG A 32 -10.53 -12.91 -0.43
C ARG A 32 -11.79 -12.11 -0.13
N ILE A 33 -11.64 -10.94 0.48
CA ILE A 33 -12.72 -9.94 0.59
C ILE A 33 -12.91 -9.32 -0.82
N PRO A 34 -14.12 -8.90 -1.21
CA PRO A 34 -14.36 -8.32 -2.52
C PRO A 34 -13.31 -7.27 -2.91
N GLU A 35 -12.77 -7.44 -4.11
CA GLU A 35 -11.70 -6.69 -4.78
C GLU A 35 -11.95 -5.16 -4.83
N THR A 36 -13.17 -4.70 -4.51
CA THR A 36 -13.60 -3.31 -4.66
C THR A 36 -12.97 -2.34 -3.66
N LEU A 37 -12.56 -2.81 -2.47
CA LEU A 37 -12.04 -1.93 -1.42
C LEU A 37 -10.56 -1.58 -1.59
N SER A 38 -9.75 -2.42 -2.23
CA SER A 38 -8.32 -2.18 -2.43
C SER A 38 -8.05 -1.02 -3.39
N ARG A 39 -8.93 -0.81 -4.38
CA ARG A 39 -8.79 0.18 -5.45
C ARG A 39 -7.44 0.06 -6.20
N GLY A 40 -6.88 -1.14 -6.23
CA GLY A 40 -5.59 -1.46 -6.86
C GLY A 40 -4.35 -1.15 -6.00
N TRP A 41 -4.49 -0.87 -4.69
CA TRP A 41 -3.36 -0.71 -3.76
C TRP A 41 -2.83 -2.03 -3.18
N GLY A 42 -3.49 -3.16 -3.47
CA GLY A 42 -3.15 -4.46 -2.89
C GLY A 42 -4.40 -5.30 -2.76
N ASP A 43 -4.80 -5.92 -3.87
CA ASP A 43 -6.09 -6.65 -4.00
C ASP A 43 -6.14 -7.90 -3.12
N GLN A 44 -4.96 -8.35 -2.70
CA GLN A 44 -4.78 -9.50 -1.83
C GLN A 44 -4.86 -9.15 -0.33
N LEU A 45 -4.89 -7.87 0.05
CA LEU A 45 -4.96 -7.41 1.44
C LEU A 45 -6.41 -7.32 1.95
N ILE A 46 -6.57 -7.43 3.27
CA ILE A 46 -7.84 -7.18 3.96
C ILE A 46 -7.93 -5.70 4.34
N TRP A 47 -8.68 -4.93 3.53
CA TRP A 47 -8.91 -3.49 3.73
C TRP A 47 -10.09 -3.23 4.67
N ALA A 48 -9.89 -2.35 5.65
CA ALA A 48 -10.98 -1.77 6.43
C ALA A 48 -11.82 -0.84 5.55
N GLN A 49 -13.12 -0.74 5.83
CA GLN A 49 -14.06 0.08 5.08
C GLN A 49 -14.13 1.52 5.60
N THR A 50 -14.03 1.72 6.92
CA THR A 50 -14.10 3.04 7.56
C THR A 50 -12.91 3.29 8.49
N TYR A 51 -12.70 4.55 8.87
CA TYR A 51 -11.64 4.91 9.80
C TYR A 51 -11.89 4.36 11.21
N GLU A 52 -13.14 4.36 11.66
CA GLU A 52 -13.56 3.83 12.95
C GLU A 52 -13.34 2.31 13.03
N GLU A 53 -13.69 1.58 11.97
CA GLU A 53 -13.41 0.14 11.88
C GLU A 53 -11.90 -0.13 11.90
N ALA A 54 -11.13 0.65 11.14
CA ALA A 54 -9.68 0.52 11.08
C ALA A 54 -9.02 0.77 12.44
N LEU A 55 -9.45 1.81 13.17
CA LEU A 55 -9.00 2.11 14.53
C LEU A 55 -9.38 0.99 15.51
N TYR A 56 -10.61 0.48 15.41
CA TYR A 56 -11.06 -0.65 16.22
C TYR A 56 -10.21 -1.90 15.98
N TRP A 57 -9.91 -2.24 14.72
CA TRP A 57 -9.01 -3.36 14.39
C TRP A 57 -7.58 -3.11 14.86
N SER A 58 -7.08 -1.89 14.73
CA SER A 58 -5.72 -1.52 15.13
C SER A 58 -5.51 -1.74 16.62
N ARG A 59 -6.45 -1.24 17.44
CA ARG A 59 -6.43 -1.43 18.88
C ARG A 59 -6.66 -2.88 19.30
N SER A 60 -7.65 -3.56 18.73
CA SER A 60 -7.99 -4.94 19.12
C SER A 60 -6.93 -5.98 18.73
N ARG A 61 -6.23 -5.77 17.60
CA ARG A 61 -5.17 -6.66 17.12
C ARG A 61 -3.77 -6.19 17.51
N ASN A 62 -3.67 -5.05 18.20
CA ASN A 62 -2.41 -4.39 18.58
C ASN A 62 -1.45 -4.23 17.39
N LYS A 63 -1.97 -3.72 16.27
CA LYS A 63 -1.21 -3.49 15.03
C LYS A 63 -1.33 -2.03 14.59
N PRO A 64 -0.23 -1.39 14.13
CA PRO A 64 -0.33 -0.05 13.57
C PRO A 64 -1.27 -0.03 12.35
N LEU A 65 -1.96 1.09 12.17
CA LEU A 65 -2.81 1.36 11.03
C LEU A 65 -2.05 2.20 10.01
N MET A 66 -2.04 1.76 8.74
CA MET A 66 -1.64 2.59 7.61
C MET A 66 -2.89 3.16 6.93
N VAL A 67 -2.96 4.49 6.82
CA VAL A 67 -4.03 5.21 6.12
C VAL A 67 -3.48 5.82 4.83
N VAL A 68 -4.06 5.46 3.70
CA VAL A 68 -3.68 5.96 2.37
C VAL A 68 -4.77 6.89 1.83
N PHE A 69 -4.49 8.19 1.76
CA PHE A 69 -5.33 9.14 1.04
C PHE A 69 -4.89 9.22 -0.41
N HIS A 70 -5.83 9.05 -1.33
CA HIS A 70 -5.55 9.08 -2.78
C HIS A 70 -6.75 9.55 -3.59
N LEU A 71 -6.54 9.86 -4.87
CA LEU A 71 -7.62 10.09 -5.83
C LEU A 71 -7.43 9.17 -7.04
N ALA A 72 -8.54 8.69 -7.62
CA ALA A 72 -8.50 7.84 -8.80
C ALA A 72 -7.86 8.56 -9.98
N ASP A 73 -8.20 9.84 -10.18
CA ASP A 73 -7.75 10.68 -11.30
C ASP A 73 -6.59 11.61 -10.91
N CYS A 74 -5.67 11.14 -10.07
CA CYS A 74 -4.43 11.85 -9.74
C CYS A 74 -3.22 11.10 -10.31
N PRO A 75 -2.42 11.71 -11.22
CA PRO A 75 -1.23 11.07 -11.78
C PRO A 75 -0.22 10.60 -10.74
N HIS A 76 -0.01 11.39 -9.67
CA HIS A 76 0.89 11.02 -8.58
C HIS A 76 0.39 9.82 -7.78
N SER A 77 -0.92 9.76 -7.50
CA SER A 77 -1.53 8.62 -6.81
C SER A 77 -1.45 7.35 -7.67
N GLN A 78 -1.74 7.44 -8.96
CA GLN A 78 -1.66 6.31 -9.89
C GLN A 78 -0.23 5.79 -10.03
N ALA A 79 0.75 6.69 -10.16
CA ALA A 79 2.16 6.31 -10.29
C ALA A 79 2.65 5.57 -9.05
N PHE A 80 2.38 6.11 -7.85
CA PHE A 80 2.83 5.48 -6.62
C PHE A 80 2.09 4.17 -6.33
N LYS A 81 0.78 4.11 -6.60
CA LYS A 81 -0.04 2.90 -6.45
C LYS A 81 0.55 1.70 -7.19
N LYS A 82 1.06 1.89 -8.40
CA LYS A 82 1.72 0.82 -9.18
C LYS A 82 2.94 0.25 -8.47
N ILE A 83 3.76 1.09 -7.86
CA ILE A 83 4.94 0.64 -7.10
C ILE A 83 4.50 -0.07 -5.82
N PHE A 84 3.58 0.54 -5.09
CA PHE A 84 3.04 0.01 -3.84
C PHE A 84 2.41 -1.38 -4.00
N ALA A 85 1.56 -1.56 -5.01
CA ALA A 85 0.83 -2.81 -5.25
C ALA A 85 1.75 -3.96 -5.73
N ASN A 86 2.81 -3.64 -6.47
CA ASN A 86 3.74 -4.62 -7.03
C ASN A 86 4.93 -4.96 -6.11
N SER A 87 5.14 -4.20 -5.04
CA SER A 87 6.22 -4.44 -4.09
C SER A 87 5.89 -5.61 -3.17
N TYR A 88 6.61 -6.73 -3.33
CA TYR A 88 6.45 -7.91 -2.48
C TYR A 88 6.61 -7.59 -0.99
N ASP A 89 7.66 -6.83 -0.64
CA ASP A 89 7.98 -6.51 0.74
C ASP A 89 6.91 -5.62 1.38
N ILE A 90 6.42 -4.60 0.66
CA ILE A 90 5.33 -3.75 1.16
C ILE A 90 4.08 -4.59 1.39
N GLN A 91 3.64 -5.35 0.38
CA GLN A 91 2.42 -6.15 0.49
C GLN A 91 2.49 -7.19 1.60
N LYS A 92 3.65 -7.86 1.75
CA LYS A 92 3.89 -8.81 2.83
C LYS A 92 3.82 -8.15 4.20
N THR A 93 4.54 -7.05 4.40
CA THR A 93 4.54 -6.34 5.69
C THR A 93 3.14 -5.82 6.03
N LEU A 94 2.36 -5.38 5.04
CA LEU A 94 0.98 -4.92 5.28
C LEU A 94 0.06 -6.06 5.73
N ASP A 95 0.11 -7.23 5.07
CA ASP A 95 -0.70 -8.40 5.47
C ASP A 95 -0.32 -8.90 6.87
N GLU A 96 0.99 -8.92 7.17
CA GLU A 96 1.51 -9.51 8.40
C GLU A 96 1.41 -8.57 9.60
N ASP A 97 1.70 -7.27 9.44
CA ASP A 97 1.98 -6.36 10.56
C ASP A 97 1.03 -5.17 10.67
N PHE A 98 0.19 -4.87 9.67
CA PHE A 98 -0.63 -3.65 9.67
C PHE A 98 -2.14 -3.92 9.60
N ILE A 99 -2.90 -2.93 10.05
CA ILE A 99 -4.25 -2.68 9.54
C ILE A 99 -4.13 -1.69 8.39
N VAL A 100 -4.91 -1.87 7.33
CA VAL A 100 -4.85 -1.00 6.15
C VAL A 100 -6.20 -0.40 5.83
N LEU A 101 -6.17 0.90 5.50
CA LEU A 101 -7.30 1.69 5.07
C LEU A 101 -6.86 2.59 3.92
N ASN A 102 -7.70 2.71 2.89
CA ASN A 102 -7.52 3.73 1.87
C ASN A 102 -8.79 4.55 1.68
N LEU A 103 -8.63 5.86 1.57
CA LEU A 103 -9.71 6.85 1.51
C LEU A 103 -9.51 7.75 0.29
N MET A 104 -10.60 8.06 -0.39
CA MET A 104 -10.65 9.04 -1.50
C MET A 104 -11.29 10.37 -1.09
N TYR A 105 -11.61 10.49 0.19
CA TYR A 105 -12.19 11.68 0.81
C TYR A 105 -11.48 11.93 2.14
N GLU A 106 -11.56 13.17 2.59
CA GLU A 106 -10.94 13.60 3.86
C GLU A 106 -11.82 13.22 5.05
N THR A 107 -11.21 12.92 6.18
CA THR A 107 -11.93 12.67 7.44
C THR A 107 -12.17 13.98 8.19
N THR A 108 -13.00 13.94 9.24
CA THR A 108 -13.19 15.08 10.14
C THR A 108 -12.02 15.28 11.11
N ASP A 109 -11.14 14.28 11.25
CA ASP A 109 -10.00 14.30 12.15
C ASP A 109 -8.86 15.16 11.57
N SER A 110 -8.61 16.33 12.18
CA SER A 110 -7.54 17.23 11.75
C SER A 110 -6.14 16.64 11.90
N ASN A 111 -5.96 15.62 12.75
CA ASN A 111 -4.66 14.96 12.92
C ASN A 111 -4.26 14.16 11.67
N LEU A 112 -5.21 13.83 10.79
CA LEU A 112 -4.94 13.14 9.51
C LEU A 112 -4.55 14.09 8.35
N ARG A 113 -4.34 15.37 8.66
CA ARG A 113 -3.87 16.41 7.71
C ARG A 113 -2.87 17.38 8.36
N PRO A 114 -1.80 16.87 9.01
CA PRO A 114 -0.89 17.71 9.81
C PRO A 114 -0.14 18.77 8.98
N ASP A 115 -0.01 18.56 7.67
CA ASP A 115 0.67 19.46 6.72
C ASP A 115 -0.14 19.70 5.43
N GLY A 116 -1.46 19.45 5.47
CA GLY A 116 -2.38 19.73 4.37
C GLY A 116 -3.10 18.50 3.80
N GLN A 117 -3.83 18.73 2.71
CA GLN A 117 -4.77 17.76 2.10
C GLN A 117 -4.35 17.28 0.71
N TYR A 118 -3.04 17.23 0.43
CA TYR A 118 -2.53 16.72 -0.85
C TYR A 118 -2.61 15.20 -0.94
N VAL A 119 -2.55 14.66 -2.17
CA VAL A 119 -2.54 13.21 -2.45
C VAL A 119 -1.42 12.83 -3.45
N PRO A 120 -0.87 11.60 -3.39
CA PRO A 120 -1.10 10.59 -2.36
C PRO A 120 -0.45 10.99 -1.03
N ARG A 121 -1.11 10.64 0.08
CA ARG A 121 -0.64 10.91 1.43
C ARG A 121 -0.79 9.65 2.28
N ILE A 122 0.30 9.22 2.91
CA ILE A 122 0.32 8.01 3.74
C ILE A 122 0.68 8.38 5.16
N LEU A 123 -0.23 8.04 6.07
CA LEU A 123 -0.08 8.26 7.50
C LEU A 123 -0.09 6.93 8.25
N PHE A 124 0.59 6.93 9.39
CA PHE A 124 0.59 5.81 10.32
C PHE A 124 -0.11 6.22 11.61
N VAL A 125 -0.93 5.34 12.15
CA VAL A 125 -1.61 5.53 13.43
C VAL A 125 -1.22 4.38 14.35
N ASP A 126 -0.75 4.72 15.54
CA ASP A 126 -0.39 3.76 16.57
C ASP A 126 -1.66 3.14 17.22
N PRO A 127 -1.63 1.89 17.72
CA PRO A 127 -2.77 1.28 18.43
C PRO A 127 -3.30 2.09 19.63
N SER A 128 -2.51 3.02 20.18
CA SER A 128 -2.96 4.04 21.14
C SER A 128 -3.89 5.10 20.56
N MET A 129 -4.25 5.01 19.27
CA MET A 129 -5.00 6.00 18.49
C MET A 129 -4.22 7.30 18.21
N THR A 130 -2.91 7.28 18.39
CA THR A 130 -2.04 8.44 18.13
C THR A 130 -1.57 8.44 16.68
N VAL A 131 -1.83 9.52 15.95
CA VAL A 131 -1.26 9.72 14.60
C VAL A 131 0.24 9.96 14.72
N ARG A 132 1.04 9.15 14.03
CA ARG A 132 2.52 9.21 14.01
C ARG A 132 3.02 10.25 13.01
N ALA A 133 2.68 11.52 13.27
CA ALA A 133 3.10 12.66 12.44
C ALA A 133 4.64 12.87 12.43
N ASP A 134 5.36 12.23 13.35
CA ASP A 134 6.83 12.16 13.39
C ASP A 134 7.42 11.31 12.25
N ILE A 135 6.64 10.40 11.66
CA ILE A 135 7.07 9.55 10.56
C ILE A 135 6.84 10.27 9.22
N VAL A 136 7.89 10.92 8.75
CA VAL A 136 7.87 11.76 7.53
C VAL A 136 8.71 11.18 6.40
N SER A 137 8.36 11.57 5.17
CA SER A 137 9.14 11.35 3.95
C SER A 137 10.17 12.47 3.75
N ARG A 138 10.81 12.50 2.58
CA ARG A 138 11.88 13.45 2.26
C ARG A 138 11.42 14.84 1.84
N TYR A 139 10.12 15.05 1.58
CA TYR A 139 9.61 16.32 1.04
C TYR A 139 9.19 17.26 2.17
N SER A 140 9.90 18.39 2.31
CA SER A 140 9.69 19.35 3.41
C SER A 140 8.30 20.00 3.40
N ASN A 141 7.73 20.23 2.23
CA ASN A 141 6.41 20.83 2.03
C ASN A 141 5.26 19.83 1.94
N ARG A 142 5.57 18.52 1.87
CA ARG A 142 4.62 17.42 1.73
C ARG A 142 5.17 16.19 2.46
N LYS A 143 5.27 16.32 3.78
CA LYS A 143 5.98 15.41 4.69
C LYS A 143 5.45 13.99 4.70
N HIS A 144 4.26 13.73 4.17
CA HIS A 144 3.63 12.43 4.13
C HIS A 144 3.33 11.97 2.68
N ALA A 145 3.87 12.66 1.68
CA ALA A 145 3.84 12.24 0.28
C ALA A 145 4.96 11.22 0.00
N TYR A 146 4.67 10.29 -0.90
CA TYR A 146 5.63 9.32 -1.44
C TYR A 146 5.49 9.29 -2.96
N GLU A 147 6.63 9.30 -3.64
CA GLU A 147 6.73 9.19 -5.10
C GLU A 147 7.27 7.80 -5.49
N PRO A 148 7.18 7.39 -6.77
CA PRO A 148 7.59 6.05 -7.20
C PRO A 148 8.99 5.61 -6.75
N GLN A 149 9.95 6.53 -6.68
CA GLN A 149 11.31 6.23 -6.21
C GLN A 149 11.45 6.04 -4.70
N ASP A 150 10.41 6.33 -3.91
CA ASP A 150 10.45 6.32 -2.44
C ASP A 150 10.03 4.98 -1.83
N GLU A 151 9.96 3.90 -2.61
CA GLU A 151 9.59 2.56 -2.11
C GLU A 151 10.44 2.13 -0.91
N LYS A 152 11.76 2.31 -1.00
CA LYS A 152 12.69 1.99 0.09
C LYS A 152 12.41 2.83 1.33
N LEU A 153 12.17 4.14 1.15
CA LEU A 153 11.87 5.05 2.25
C LEU A 153 10.54 4.70 2.93
N LEU A 154 9.51 4.34 2.14
CA LEU A 154 8.24 3.88 2.70
C LEU A 154 8.44 2.65 3.58
N ARG A 155 9.21 1.65 3.11
CA ARG A 155 9.53 0.46 3.91
C ARG A 155 10.26 0.79 5.21
N GLU A 156 11.23 1.70 5.17
CA GLU A 156 11.93 2.16 6.39
C GLU A 156 10.95 2.84 7.36
N ASN A 157 10.00 3.63 6.84
CA ASN A 157 8.97 4.28 7.65
C ASN A 157 7.93 3.29 8.20
N MET A 158 7.60 2.22 7.47
CA MET A 158 6.79 1.11 7.99
C MET A 158 7.49 0.40 9.16
N GLU A 159 8.81 0.16 9.07
CA GLU A 159 9.57 -0.42 10.19
C GLU A 159 9.64 0.51 11.41
N LYS A 160 9.62 1.84 11.21
CA LYS A 160 9.46 2.79 12.32
C LYS A 160 8.06 2.73 12.92
N ALA A 161 7.01 2.63 12.10
CA ALA A 161 5.62 2.57 12.55
C ALA A 161 5.31 1.28 13.34
N LYS A 162 5.99 0.18 13.02
CA LYS A 162 5.94 -1.09 13.79
C LYS A 162 6.50 -0.96 15.20
N LYS A 163 7.37 0.02 15.47
CA LYS A 163 7.82 0.35 16.81
C LYS A 163 6.75 1.18 17.50
N LEU A 164 5.86 0.48 18.19
CA LEU A 164 4.72 1.07 18.89
C LEU A 164 5.19 2.07 19.96
N LEU A 165 4.36 3.08 20.20
CA LEU A 165 4.60 4.03 21.26
C LEU A 165 4.53 3.30 22.62
N LYS A 166 5.46 3.65 23.52
CA LYS A 166 5.37 3.17 24.89
C LYS A 166 4.17 3.84 25.54
N GLN A 167 3.29 3.05 26.16
CA GLN A 167 2.34 3.61 27.11
C GLN A 167 3.15 4.10 28.29
N GLU A 168 3.15 5.41 28.53
CA GLU A 168 3.63 5.92 29.81
C GLU A 168 2.66 5.38 30.87
N LEU A 169 3.20 4.55 31.77
CA LEU A 169 2.49 3.95 32.90
C LEU A 169 2.40 4.95 34.05
#